data_AF-A0A1H3M3Z0-F1
#
_entry.id   AF-A0A1H3M3Z0-F1
#
_cell.length_a   1.000
_cell.length_b   1.000
_cell.length_c   1.000
_cell.angle_alpha   90.00
_cell.angle_beta   90.00
_cell.angle_gamma   90.00
#
_symmetry.space_group_name_H-M   'P 1'
#
loop_
_entity.id
_entity.type
_entity.pdbx_description
1 polymer ?
#
loop_
_entity_poly.entity_id
_entity_poly.type
_entity_poly.pdbx_seq_one_letter_code
_entity_poly.pdbx_strand_id
1 'polypeptide(L)'
;MHLSETDWELLIACHEKRETRPNLAEKLDITPNYVSKKLSQHSENGLISQPGPADNSGMWTTTQKGDLVVEKRKKYEKRHDELFGALVDRATEIATELNNETDRDITPTDIIITSTDAWQALHELEEESQIKTHYAAELLPQDNIYAVHGILYELWFFDLLIRTETSEGEIYDFTQKSRMALDDIGIQHHITPENINRDWLGLTPRRD
;
A
#
# COMPACT_ATOMS: atom_id res chain seq x y z
N MET A 1 -11.47 -2.93 0.95
CA MET A 1 -11.21 -4.22 0.27
C MET A 1 -11.32 -5.35 1.30
N HIS A 2 -12.25 -6.28 1.14
CA HIS A 2 -12.42 -7.38 2.10
C HIS A 2 -11.78 -8.69 1.58
N LEU A 3 -10.86 -9.28 2.33
CA LEU A 3 -10.14 -10.49 1.94
C LEU A 3 -10.30 -11.59 3.01
N SER A 4 -10.80 -12.75 2.60
CA SER A 4 -10.83 -13.95 3.44
C SER A 4 -9.48 -14.68 3.42
N GLU A 5 -9.26 -15.64 4.34
CA GLU A 5 -8.04 -16.45 4.34
C GLU A 5 -7.80 -17.14 3.00
N THR A 6 -8.84 -17.69 2.38
CA THR A 6 -8.74 -18.30 1.04
C THR A 6 -8.35 -17.29 -0.05
N ASP A 7 -8.75 -16.01 0.09
CA ASP A 7 -8.31 -14.97 -0.83
C ASP A 7 -6.80 -14.72 -0.69
N TRP A 8 -6.30 -14.66 0.55
CA TRP A 8 -4.88 -14.51 0.83
C TRP A 8 -4.06 -15.68 0.28
N GLU A 9 -4.46 -16.92 0.56
CA GLU A 9 -3.76 -18.11 0.07
C GLU A 9 -3.70 -18.15 -1.47
N LEU A 10 -4.78 -17.74 -2.13
CA LEU A 10 -4.85 -17.67 -3.58
C LEU A 10 -3.92 -16.58 -4.13
N LEU A 11 -3.96 -15.37 -3.56
CA LEU A 11 -3.12 -14.26 -3.99
C LEU A 11 -1.64 -14.57 -3.78
N ILE A 12 -1.28 -15.16 -2.63
CA ILE A 12 0.10 -15.59 -2.33
C ILE A 12 0.56 -16.64 -3.34
N ALA A 13 -0.26 -17.66 -3.61
CA ALA A 13 0.10 -18.70 -4.57
C ALA A 13 0.38 -18.13 -5.97
N CYS A 14 -0.43 -17.16 -6.42
CA CYS A 14 -0.27 -16.47 -7.70
C CYS A 14 0.90 -15.46 -7.73
N HIS A 15 1.31 -14.94 -6.57
CA HIS A 15 2.46 -14.05 -6.43
C HIS A 15 3.79 -14.84 -6.48
N GLU A 16 3.87 -15.97 -5.78
CA GLU A 16 5.06 -16.82 -5.76
C GLU A 16 5.39 -17.40 -7.14
N LYS A 17 4.36 -17.78 -7.91
CA LYS A 17 4.48 -18.24 -9.29
C LYS A 17 3.15 -18.18 -10.01
N ARG A 18 3.22 -18.24 -11.34
CA ARG A 18 2.00 -18.39 -12.15
C ARG A 18 1.29 -19.70 -11.83
N GLU A 19 -0.04 -19.66 -11.70
CA GLU A 19 -0.84 -20.81 -11.30
C GLU A 19 -2.04 -21.09 -12.21
N THR A 20 -2.44 -22.36 -12.30
CA THR A 20 -3.69 -22.75 -12.99
C THR A 20 -4.83 -22.96 -12.00
N ARG A 21 -6.07 -22.94 -12.50
CA ARG A 21 -7.26 -23.27 -11.69
C ARG A 21 -7.16 -24.64 -11.00
N PRO A 22 -6.79 -25.74 -11.69
CA PRO A 22 -6.63 -27.04 -11.04
C PRO A 22 -5.54 -27.05 -9.96
N ASN A 23 -4.39 -26.41 -10.21
CA ASN A 23 -3.32 -26.34 -9.22
C ASN A 23 -3.75 -25.60 -7.95
N LEU A 24 -4.46 -24.46 -8.11
CA LEU A 24 -4.98 -23.70 -6.98
C LEU A 24 -6.02 -24.52 -6.21
N ALA A 25 -6.91 -25.23 -6.89
CA ALA A 25 -7.91 -26.09 -6.26
C ALA A 25 -7.26 -27.17 -5.39
N GLU A 26 -6.22 -27.82 -5.91
CA GLU A 26 -5.45 -28.83 -5.17
C GLU A 26 -4.69 -28.23 -3.99
N LYS A 27 -3.99 -27.11 -4.20
CA LYS A 27 -3.17 -26.46 -3.16
C LYS A 27 -3.99 -25.94 -1.97
N LEU A 28 -5.15 -25.34 -2.26
CA LEU A 28 -6.00 -24.69 -1.27
C LEU A 28 -7.08 -25.65 -0.72
N ASP A 29 -7.12 -26.90 -1.18
CA ASP A 29 -8.14 -27.90 -0.83
C ASP A 29 -9.59 -27.37 -1.02
N ILE A 30 -9.84 -26.75 -2.18
CA ILE A 30 -11.14 -26.17 -2.53
C ILE A 30 -11.57 -26.56 -3.94
N THR A 31 -12.88 -26.47 -4.21
CA THR A 31 -13.39 -26.87 -5.53
C THR A 31 -12.90 -25.95 -6.66
N PRO A 32 -12.65 -26.49 -7.87
CA PRO A 32 -12.30 -25.67 -9.03
C PRO A 32 -13.31 -24.57 -9.37
N ASN A 33 -14.60 -24.81 -9.11
CA ASN A 33 -15.66 -23.81 -9.28
C ASN A 33 -15.49 -22.64 -8.31
N TYR A 34 -15.13 -22.93 -7.06
CA TYR A 34 -14.87 -21.89 -6.06
C TYR A 34 -13.62 -21.07 -6.41
N VAL A 35 -12.53 -21.75 -6.81
CA VAL A 35 -11.32 -21.09 -7.35
C VAL A 35 -11.68 -20.18 -8.52
N SER A 36 -12.46 -20.66 -9.49
CA SER A 36 -12.85 -19.87 -10.66
C SER A 36 -13.61 -18.60 -10.26
N LYS A 37 -14.53 -18.70 -9.30
CA LYS A 37 -15.26 -17.54 -8.78
C LYS A 37 -14.30 -16.52 -8.14
N LYS A 38 -13.36 -16.99 -7.30
CA LYS A 38 -12.38 -16.12 -6.64
C LYS A 38 -11.44 -15.45 -7.63
N LEU A 39 -10.96 -16.18 -8.64
CA LEU A 39 -10.12 -15.60 -9.70
C LEU A 39 -10.86 -14.52 -10.49
N SER A 40 -12.12 -14.76 -10.87
CA SER A 40 -12.94 -13.73 -11.53
C SER A 40 -13.08 -12.48 -10.66
N GLN A 41 -13.41 -12.64 -9.37
CA GLN A 41 -13.54 -11.52 -8.43
C GLN A 41 -12.23 -10.73 -8.28
N HIS A 42 -11.09 -11.42 -8.11
CA HIS A 42 -9.79 -10.76 -7.96
C HIS A 42 -9.30 -10.13 -9.27
N SER A 43 -9.67 -10.69 -10.41
CA SER A 43 -9.40 -10.10 -11.72
C SER A 43 -10.19 -8.81 -11.94
N GLU A 44 -11.48 -8.80 -11.56
CA GLU A 44 -12.33 -7.59 -11.61
C GLU A 44 -11.78 -6.49 -10.70
N ASN A 45 -11.23 -6.86 -9.54
CA ASN A 45 -10.57 -5.93 -8.61
C ASN A 45 -9.14 -5.51 -9.06
N GLY A 46 -8.66 -6.05 -10.19
CA GLY A 46 -7.34 -5.77 -10.74
C GLY A 46 -6.18 -6.34 -9.94
N LEU A 47 -6.39 -7.34 -9.07
CA LEU A 47 -5.36 -7.96 -8.24
C LEU A 47 -4.62 -9.10 -8.95
N ILE A 48 -5.29 -9.75 -9.91
CA ILE A 48 -4.69 -10.82 -10.71
C ILE A 48 -5.01 -10.63 -12.17
N SER A 49 -4.22 -11.25 -13.03
CA SER A 49 -4.42 -11.27 -14.47
C SER A 49 -3.96 -12.59 -15.07
N GLN A 50 -4.36 -12.83 -16.33
CA GLN A 50 -3.83 -13.92 -17.13
C GLN A 50 -2.72 -13.38 -18.05
N PRO A 51 -1.45 -13.81 -17.90
CA PRO A 51 -0.37 -13.27 -18.71
C PRO A 51 -0.33 -13.91 -20.12
N GLY A 52 -0.36 -13.06 -21.16
CA GLY A 52 0.07 -13.35 -22.52
C GLY A 52 -1.00 -13.84 -23.52
N PRO A 53 -0.69 -13.81 -24.85
CA PRO A 53 -1.65 -13.86 -25.96
C PRO A 53 -2.20 -15.25 -26.30
N ALA A 54 -1.83 -16.27 -25.54
CA ALA A 54 -2.43 -17.58 -25.71
C ALA A 54 -3.69 -17.64 -24.85
N ASP A 55 -4.86 -17.52 -25.47
CA ASP A 55 -6.20 -17.68 -24.88
C ASP A 55 -6.37 -18.98 -24.05
N ASN A 56 -5.39 -19.89 -24.09
CA ASN A 56 -5.41 -21.23 -23.51
C ASN A 56 -4.34 -21.51 -22.45
N SER A 57 -3.54 -20.53 -21.99
CA SER A 57 -2.55 -20.84 -20.94
C SER A 57 -3.21 -21.28 -19.63
N GLY A 58 -4.40 -20.73 -19.32
CA GLY A 58 -5.12 -20.97 -18.08
C GLY A 58 -4.34 -20.54 -16.83
N MET A 59 -3.23 -19.83 -17.01
CA MET A 59 -2.33 -19.38 -15.96
C MET A 59 -2.78 -18.02 -15.42
N TRP A 60 -2.64 -17.83 -14.12
CA TRP A 60 -2.96 -16.62 -13.39
C TRP A 60 -1.73 -16.16 -12.62
N THR A 61 -1.57 -14.85 -12.51
CA THR A 61 -0.48 -14.20 -11.76
C THR A 61 -1.03 -12.93 -11.13
N THR A 62 -0.44 -12.48 -10.03
CA THR A 62 -0.73 -11.16 -9.48
C THR A 62 -0.38 -10.04 -10.47
N THR A 63 -1.13 -8.95 -10.42
CA THR A 63 -0.74 -7.67 -11.02
C THR A 63 0.17 -6.91 -10.05
N GLN A 64 0.74 -5.77 -10.46
CA GLN A 64 1.46 -4.88 -9.54
C GLN A 64 0.62 -4.47 -8.31
N LYS A 65 -0.71 -4.28 -8.50
CA LYS A 65 -1.65 -4.03 -7.39
C LYS A 65 -1.78 -5.25 -6.48
N GLY A 66 -1.88 -6.45 -7.06
CA GLY A 66 -1.91 -7.71 -6.30
C GLY A 66 -0.63 -7.96 -5.53
N ASP A 67 0.53 -7.64 -6.11
CA ASP A 67 1.84 -7.75 -5.46
C ASP A 67 1.90 -6.84 -4.23
N LEU A 68 1.49 -5.57 -4.36
CA LEU A 68 1.39 -4.66 -3.22
C LEU A 68 0.48 -5.22 -2.11
N VAL A 69 -0.69 -5.78 -2.46
CA VAL A 69 -1.60 -6.41 -1.48
C VAL A 69 -0.91 -7.54 -0.72
N VAL A 70 -0.24 -8.45 -1.44
CA VAL A 70 0.46 -9.59 -0.83
C VAL A 70 1.62 -9.13 0.06
N GLU A 71 2.43 -8.18 -0.40
CA GLU A 71 3.55 -7.63 0.38
C GLU A 71 3.08 -6.92 1.65
N LYS A 72 1.94 -6.23 1.59
CA LYS A 72 1.34 -5.52 2.73
C LYS A 72 0.43 -6.42 3.57
N ARG A 73 0.40 -7.74 3.37
CA ARG A 73 -0.45 -8.67 4.15
C ARG A 73 -0.32 -8.49 5.66
N LYS A 74 0.89 -8.28 6.18
CA LYS A 74 1.13 -8.07 7.62
C LYS A 74 0.50 -6.78 8.17
N LYS A 75 0.12 -5.87 7.28
CA LYS A 75 -0.52 -4.60 7.61
C LYS A 75 -2.02 -4.63 7.42
N TYR A 76 -2.57 -5.71 6.87
CA TYR A 76 -4.00 -5.85 6.71
C TYR A 76 -4.66 -6.08 8.07
N GLU A 77 -5.61 -5.23 8.40
CA GLU A 77 -6.47 -5.40 9.56
C GLU A 77 -7.93 -5.38 9.13
N LYS A 78 -8.69 -6.37 9.59
CA LYS A 78 -10.12 -6.45 9.27
C LYS A 78 -10.90 -5.19 9.67
N ARG A 79 -10.47 -4.49 10.74
CA ARG A 79 -11.08 -3.22 11.19
C ARG A 79 -10.74 -2.02 10.30
N HIS A 80 -9.73 -2.14 9.44
CA HIS A 80 -9.24 -1.09 8.53
C HIS A 80 -9.21 -1.59 7.07
N ASP A 81 -10.03 -2.57 6.72
CA ASP A 81 -9.98 -3.22 5.41
C ASP A 81 -10.41 -2.29 4.26
N GLU A 82 -11.33 -1.36 4.52
CA GLU A 82 -11.67 -0.25 3.64
C GLU A 82 -10.48 0.68 3.40
N LEU A 83 -9.83 1.17 4.47
CA LEU A 83 -8.66 2.04 4.38
C LEU A 83 -7.48 1.35 3.70
N PHE A 84 -7.20 0.08 4.02
CA PHE A 84 -6.20 -0.73 3.34
C PHE A 84 -6.44 -0.77 1.83
N GLY A 85 -7.69 -1.01 1.42
CA GLY A 85 -8.06 -1.00 0.01
C GLY A 85 -7.84 0.36 -0.65
N ALA A 86 -8.27 1.44 0.00
CA ALA A 86 -8.09 2.79 -0.51
C ALA A 86 -6.61 3.17 -0.70
N LEU A 87 -5.73 2.80 0.24
CA LEU A 87 -4.29 3.05 0.14
C LEU A 87 -3.65 2.24 -1.00
N VAL A 88 -4.05 0.98 -1.19
CA VAL A 88 -3.61 0.15 -2.32
C VAL A 88 -4.04 0.75 -3.65
N ASP A 89 -5.31 1.16 -3.76
CA ASP A 89 -5.86 1.78 -4.97
C ASP A 89 -5.10 3.08 -5.28
N ARG A 90 -4.92 3.94 -4.28
CA ARG A 90 -4.27 5.24 -4.46
C ARG A 90 -2.79 5.12 -4.81
N ALA A 91 -2.06 4.20 -4.19
CA ALA A 91 -0.67 3.91 -4.56
C ALA A 91 -0.57 3.40 -6.01
N THR A 92 -1.54 2.58 -6.44
CA THR A 92 -1.60 2.07 -7.81
C THR A 92 -1.88 3.17 -8.82
N GLU A 93 -2.80 4.07 -8.52
CA GLU A 93 -3.11 5.25 -9.34
C GLU A 93 -1.88 6.14 -9.51
N ILE A 94 -1.21 6.51 -8.41
CA ILE A 94 -0.02 7.38 -8.45
C ILE A 94 1.11 6.71 -9.26
N ALA A 95 1.39 5.43 -9.03
CA ALA A 95 2.40 4.71 -9.81
C ALA A 95 2.06 4.72 -11.31
N THR A 96 0.79 4.52 -11.67
CA THR A 96 0.32 4.58 -13.06
C THR A 96 0.49 5.99 -13.65
N GLU A 97 0.10 7.03 -12.93
CA GLU A 97 0.27 8.43 -13.35
C GLU A 97 1.74 8.76 -13.59
N LEU A 98 2.63 8.35 -12.67
CA LEU A 98 4.06 8.59 -12.82
C LEU A 98 4.65 7.82 -14.02
N ASN A 99 4.27 6.56 -14.22
CA ASN A 99 4.71 5.78 -15.39
C ASN A 99 4.27 6.40 -16.73
N ASN A 100 3.15 7.12 -16.78
CA ASN A 100 2.74 7.82 -18.01
C ASN A 100 3.67 9.01 -18.35
N GLU A 101 4.54 9.41 -17.43
CA GLU A 101 5.43 10.56 -17.54
C GLU A 101 6.91 10.18 -17.62
N THR A 102 7.26 8.90 -17.44
CA THR A 102 8.64 8.42 -17.45
C THR A 102 8.76 7.02 -18.05
N ASP A 103 9.91 6.70 -18.65
CA ASP A 103 10.22 5.35 -19.13
C ASP A 103 10.65 4.39 -18.00
N ARG A 104 10.46 4.77 -16.73
CA ARG A 104 10.75 3.92 -15.59
C ARG A 104 9.60 2.95 -15.34
N ASP A 105 9.93 1.81 -14.75
CA ASP A 105 8.94 0.86 -14.22
C ASP A 105 8.70 1.18 -12.75
N ILE A 106 7.83 2.15 -12.49
CA ILE A 106 7.43 2.54 -11.13
C ILE A 106 6.28 1.64 -10.71
N THR A 107 6.44 1.02 -9.56
CA THR A 107 5.45 0.11 -8.99
C THR A 107 4.73 0.78 -7.82
N PRO A 108 3.54 0.29 -7.42
CA PRO A 108 2.84 0.82 -6.25
C PRO A 108 3.64 0.70 -4.94
N THR A 109 4.62 -0.20 -4.87
CA THR A 109 5.51 -0.38 -3.70
C THR A 109 6.56 0.72 -3.57
N ASP A 110 6.81 1.47 -4.66
CA ASP A 110 7.73 2.60 -4.69
C ASP A 110 7.11 3.90 -4.12
N ILE A 111 5.77 3.93 -3.99
CA ILE A 111 5.01 5.06 -3.44
C ILE A 111 5.21 5.13 -1.92
N ILE A 112 5.36 6.34 -1.39
CA ILE A 112 5.67 6.56 0.03
C ILE A 112 4.58 7.29 0.80
N ILE A 113 3.78 8.12 0.13
CA ILE A 113 2.67 8.87 0.74
C ILE A 113 1.58 9.03 -0.31
N THR A 114 0.31 8.97 0.10
CA THR A 114 -0.83 9.12 -0.81
C THR A 114 -1.72 10.31 -0.49
N SER A 115 -1.65 10.84 0.74
CA SER A 115 -2.47 11.96 1.21
C SER A 115 -1.65 13.14 1.71
N THR A 116 -2.23 14.34 1.57
CA THR A 116 -1.70 15.58 2.15
C THR A 116 -1.65 15.52 3.66
N ASP A 117 -2.65 14.93 4.31
CA ASP A 117 -2.70 14.83 5.77
C ASP A 117 -1.58 13.95 6.31
N ALA A 118 -1.25 12.83 5.66
CA ALA A 118 -0.11 12.01 6.04
C ALA A 118 1.22 12.72 5.84
N TRP A 119 1.37 13.48 4.74
CA TRP A 119 2.54 14.32 4.54
C TRP A 119 2.69 15.37 5.65
N GLN A 120 1.62 16.09 6.00
CA GLN A 120 1.65 17.10 7.07
C GLN A 120 2.01 16.47 8.42
N ALA A 121 1.37 15.35 8.75
CA ALA A 121 1.62 14.65 10.00
C ALA A 121 3.06 14.13 10.11
N LEU A 122 3.70 13.76 9.00
CA LEU A 122 5.10 13.36 9.01
C LEU A 122 6.02 14.49 9.50
N HIS A 123 5.73 15.73 9.11
CA HIS A 123 6.47 16.94 9.54
C HIS A 123 6.11 17.36 10.96
N GLU A 124 4.82 17.41 11.29
CA GLU A 124 4.35 17.87 12.60
C GLU A 124 4.80 16.95 13.74
N LEU A 125 5.06 15.68 13.45
CA LEU A 125 5.47 14.68 14.43
C LEU A 125 6.99 14.41 14.42
N GLU A 126 7.79 15.05 13.57
CA GLU A 126 9.21 14.70 13.31
C GLU A 126 10.07 14.69 14.59
N GLU A 127 9.87 15.67 15.47
CA GLU A 127 10.61 15.85 16.72
C GLU A 127 10.21 14.85 17.81
N GLU A 128 9.13 14.09 17.57
CA GLU A 128 8.62 13.14 18.55
C GLU A 128 9.44 11.86 18.56
N SER A 129 10.02 11.57 19.72
CA SER A 129 10.77 10.34 19.94
C SER A 129 9.88 9.09 19.88
N GLN A 130 8.63 9.19 20.34
CA GLN A 130 7.60 8.15 20.27
C GLN A 130 6.22 8.80 20.13
N ILE A 131 5.46 8.39 19.13
CA ILE A 131 4.14 8.94 18.86
C ILE A 131 3.08 8.01 19.47
N LYS A 132 2.32 8.49 20.44
CA LYS A 132 1.09 7.84 20.90
C LYS A 132 -0.11 8.47 20.20
N THR A 133 -1.12 7.68 19.84
CA THR A 133 -2.25 8.20 19.04
C THR A 133 -3.00 9.36 19.69
N HIS A 134 -3.21 9.33 21.01
CA HIS A 134 -3.87 10.43 21.72
C HIS A 134 -3.02 11.71 21.71
N TYR A 135 -1.70 11.57 21.75
CA TYR A 135 -0.78 12.70 21.70
C TYR A 135 -0.69 13.29 20.28
N ALA A 136 -0.64 12.43 19.26
CA ALA A 136 -0.76 12.87 17.87
C ALA A 136 -2.06 13.66 17.63
N ALA A 137 -3.17 13.29 18.27
CA ALA A 137 -4.42 14.02 18.16
C ALA A 137 -4.40 15.43 18.80
N GLU A 138 -3.42 15.74 19.65
CA GLU A 138 -3.21 17.08 20.20
C GLU A 138 -2.36 17.96 19.26
N LEU A 139 -1.54 17.34 18.41
CA LEU A 139 -0.61 18.02 17.51
C LEU A 139 -1.19 18.22 16.11
N LEU A 140 -1.88 17.21 15.59
CA LEU A 140 -2.45 17.24 14.24
C LEU A 140 -3.74 18.08 14.19
N PRO A 141 -4.01 18.78 13.08
CA PRO A 141 -5.18 19.66 12.94
C PRO A 141 -6.52 18.92 12.81
N GLN A 142 -6.55 17.61 13.05
CA GLN A 142 -7.71 16.76 12.81
C GLN A 142 -8.67 16.81 14.00
N ASP A 143 -9.94 17.11 13.73
CA ASP A 143 -10.98 17.26 14.75
C ASP A 143 -11.40 15.93 15.42
N ASN A 144 -10.89 14.80 14.94
CA ASN A 144 -11.36 13.47 15.32
C ASN A 144 -10.22 12.44 15.33
N ILE A 145 -10.14 11.68 16.42
CA ILE A 145 -9.16 10.62 16.62
C ILE A 145 -9.17 9.52 15.55
N TYR A 146 -10.31 9.24 14.91
CA TYR A 146 -10.36 8.26 13.81
C TYR A 146 -9.58 8.74 12.57
N ALA A 147 -9.57 10.05 12.31
CA ALA A 147 -8.78 10.63 11.22
C ALA A 147 -7.29 10.52 11.53
N VAL A 148 -6.90 10.81 12.78
CA VAL A 148 -5.53 10.61 13.28
C VAL A 148 -5.10 9.15 13.16
N HIS A 149 -5.96 8.19 13.55
CA HIS A 149 -5.69 6.77 13.33
C HIS A 149 -5.49 6.43 11.86
N GLY A 150 -6.32 6.98 10.96
CA GLY A 150 -6.18 6.76 9.52
C GLY A 150 -4.84 7.28 8.97
N ILE A 151 -4.42 8.47 9.41
CA ILE A 151 -3.14 9.08 9.06
C ILE A 151 -1.96 8.25 9.55
N LEU A 152 -1.96 7.86 10.83
CA LEU A 152 -0.90 7.03 11.40
C LEU A 152 -0.86 5.65 10.73
N TYR A 153 -2.03 5.10 10.39
CA TYR A 153 -2.13 3.84 9.64
C TYR A 153 -1.56 3.99 8.23
N GLU A 154 -1.80 5.11 7.52
CA GLU A 154 -1.19 5.37 6.21
C GLU A 154 0.34 5.43 6.31
N LEU A 155 0.88 6.21 7.25
CA LEU A 155 2.32 6.33 7.47
C LEU A 155 2.95 4.97 7.82
N TRP A 156 2.28 4.18 8.67
CA TRP A 156 2.68 2.81 8.94
C TRP A 156 2.56 1.92 7.71
N PHE A 157 1.50 2.05 6.91
CA PHE A 157 1.26 1.28 5.68
C PHE A 157 2.41 1.46 4.68
N PHE A 158 2.93 2.67 4.52
CA PHE A 158 4.05 2.98 3.62
C PHE A 158 5.45 2.82 4.23
N ASP A 159 5.55 2.22 5.42
CA ASP A 159 6.82 1.97 6.14
C ASP A 159 7.54 3.26 6.57
N LEU A 160 6.80 4.35 6.75
CA LEU A 160 7.32 5.58 7.34
C LEU A 160 7.27 5.53 8.87
N LEU A 161 6.30 4.79 9.43
CA LEU A 161 6.28 4.46 10.85
C LEU A 161 6.41 2.95 11.07
N ILE A 162 7.05 2.56 12.16
CA ILE A 162 6.88 1.24 12.78
C ILE A 162 5.81 1.39 13.86
N ARG A 163 4.91 0.41 13.95
CA ARG A 163 3.89 0.34 15.00
C ARG A 163 4.22 -0.76 15.98
N THR A 164 4.20 -0.41 17.27
CA THR A 164 4.28 -1.34 18.40
C THR A 164 2.98 -1.32 19.17
N GLU A 165 2.32 -2.47 19.30
CA GLU A 165 1.15 -2.64 20.16
C GLU A 165 1.58 -2.86 21.61
N THR A 166 1.03 -2.07 22.52
CA THR A 166 1.29 -2.14 23.96
C THR A 166 -0.02 -2.27 24.74
N SER A 167 0.06 -2.54 26.04
CA SER A 167 -1.11 -2.55 26.92
C SER A 167 -1.80 -1.18 27.04
N GLU A 168 -1.10 -0.08 26.71
CA GLU A 168 -1.62 1.29 26.77
C GLU A 168 -2.13 1.79 25.41
N GLY A 169 -2.05 0.97 24.36
CA GLY A 169 -2.40 1.32 22.99
C GLY A 169 -1.23 1.21 22.02
N GLU A 170 -1.37 1.87 20.88
CA GLU A 170 -0.39 1.86 19.79
C GLU A 170 0.66 2.95 20.01
N ILE A 171 1.92 2.58 19.85
CA ILE A 171 3.07 3.49 19.83
C ILE A 171 3.70 3.40 18.44
N TYR A 172 4.06 4.54 17.88
CA TYR A 172 4.68 4.64 16.57
C TYR A 172 6.06 5.29 16.68
N ASP A 173 7.01 4.76 15.92
CA ASP A 173 8.37 5.27 15.82
C ASP A 173 8.72 5.52 14.35
N PHE A 174 9.47 6.59 14.08
CA PHE A 174 9.98 6.90 12.74
C PHE A 174 10.93 5.80 12.26
N THR A 175 10.75 5.35 11.01
CA THR A 175 11.69 4.44 10.35
C THR A 175 12.87 5.19 9.74
N GLN A 176 13.91 4.46 9.34
CA GLN A 176 14.97 5.06 8.52
C GLN A 176 14.42 5.68 7.21
N LYS A 177 13.40 5.04 6.60
CA LYS A 177 12.76 5.55 5.38
C LYS A 177 12.09 6.91 5.62
N SER A 178 11.42 7.08 6.75
CA SER A 178 10.84 8.38 7.10
C SER A 178 11.86 9.48 7.36
N ARG A 179 12.98 9.16 8.03
CA ARG A 179 14.07 10.13 8.25
C ARG A 179 14.69 10.56 6.93
N MET A 180 14.91 9.63 6.00
CA MET A 180 15.37 9.96 4.64
C MET A 180 14.37 10.87 3.91
N ALA A 181 13.07 10.54 3.98
CA ALA A 181 12.04 11.37 3.37
C ALA A 181 12.04 12.79 3.95
N LEU A 182 12.15 12.94 5.27
CA LEU A 182 12.21 14.25 5.94
C LEU A 182 13.49 15.03 5.62
N ASP A 183 14.65 14.38 5.62
CA ASP A 183 15.94 15.01 5.31
C ASP A 183 15.97 15.55 3.86
N ASP A 184 15.50 14.76 2.90
CA ASP A 184 15.43 15.17 1.49
C ASP A 184 14.41 16.32 1.30
N ILE A 185 13.29 16.30 2.05
CA ILE A 185 12.31 17.39 2.08
C ILE A 185 12.90 18.68 2.66
N GLY A 186 13.63 18.60 3.76
CA GLY A 186 14.20 19.74 4.46
C GLY A 186 15.22 20.53 3.62
N ILE A 187 15.86 19.87 2.65
CA ILE A 187 16.86 20.49 1.76
C ILE A 187 16.21 21.21 0.57
N GLN A 188 15.05 20.74 0.09
CA GLN A 188 14.37 21.32 -1.07
C GLN A 188 13.03 21.97 -0.65
N HIS A 189 13.03 23.29 -0.45
CA HIS A 189 11.84 24.10 -0.08
C HIS A 189 10.64 24.06 -1.07
N HIS A 190 10.64 23.17 -2.06
CA HIS A 190 9.63 23.05 -3.11
C HIS A 190 8.90 21.70 -3.07
N ILE A 191 9.19 20.84 -2.09
CA ILE A 191 8.48 19.56 -1.97
C ILE A 191 7.13 19.77 -1.31
N THR A 192 6.09 19.33 -2.00
CA THR A 192 4.69 19.43 -1.62
C THR A 192 4.08 18.02 -1.58
N PRO A 193 2.93 17.83 -0.93
CA PRO A 193 2.18 16.57 -1.00
C PRO A 193 1.96 16.05 -2.43
N GLU A 194 1.80 16.94 -3.40
CA GLU A 194 1.54 16.61 -4.79
C GLU A 194 2.79 16.10 -5.53
N ASN A 195 3.99 16.44 -5.08
CA ASN A 195 5.23 16.08 -5.78
C ASN A 195 6.18 15.19 -4.96
N ILE A 196 5.86 14.86 -3.70
CA ILE A 196 6.74 14.07 -2.82
C ILE A 196 7.15 12.73 -3.45
N ASN A 197 6.22 11.98 -4.06
CA ASN A 197 6.57 10.71 -4.70
C ASN A 197 7.49 10.91 -5.91
N ARG A 198 7.39 12.06 -6.61
CA ARG A 198 8.31 12.37 -7.71
C ARG A 198 9.71 12.63 -7.20
N ASP A 199 9.82 13.46 -6.17
CA ASP A 199 11.09 13.81 -5.57
C ASP A 199 11.77 12.59 -4.95
N TRP A 200 11.04 11.79 -4.17
CA TRP A 200 11.50 10.52 -3.61
C TRP A 200 12.06 9.58 -4.68
N LEU A 201 11.42 9.53 -5.84
CA LEU A 201 11.85 8.71 -6.96
C LEU A 201 12.93 9.38 -7.80
N GLY A 202 13.35 10.61 -7.51
CA GLY A 202 14.35 11.35 -8.29
C GLY A 202 13.88 11.68 -9.70
N LEU A 203 12.57 11.88 -9.90
CA LEU A 203 11.99 12.27 -11.19
C LEU A 203 12.13 13.79 -11.36
N THR A 204 12.58 14.24 -12.54
CA THR A 204 12.65 15.66 -12.85
C THR A 204 11.29 16.34 -12.68
N PRO A 205 11.22 17.60 -12.20
CA PRO A 205 9.97 18.35 -12.10
C PRO A 205 9.24 18.38 -13.45
N ARG A 206 7.91 18.35 -13.43
CA ARG A 206 7.12 18.62 -14.62
C ARG A 206 7.51 20.01 -15.12
N ARG A 207 7.95 20.12 -16.36
CA ARG A 207 8.05 21.42 -17.02
C ARG A 207 6.62 21.80 -17.40
N ASP A 208 6.08 22.78 -16.70
CA ASP A 208 4.83 23.44 -17.06
C ASP A 208 4.92 24.12 -18.43
#